data_AF-A0A923ZB84-F1
#
_entry.id   AF-A0A923ZB84-F1
#
_cell.length_a   1.000
_cell.length_b   1.000
_cell.length_c   1.000
_cell.angle_alpha   90.00
_cell.angle_beta   90.00
_cell.angle_gamma   90.00
#
_symmetry.space_group_name_H-M   'P 1'
#
loop_
_entity.id
_entity.type
_entity.pdbx_description
1 polymer ?
#
loop_
_entity_poly.entity_id
_entity_poly.type
_entity_poly.pdbx_seq_one_letter_code
_entity_poly.pdbx_strand_id
1 'polypeptide(L)'
;MTHYYRPLALGDGLPLAGGPLRFARVAVLARGEVARVMAPDAVPDAVLAALTRPRAAVAGLPEGRTGIMGILNVTPDSFSDGGRHAVPEVAVAAARAMAAAGADIVDIGAEST
;
A
#
# COMPACT_ATOMS: atom_id res chain seq x y z
N MET A 1 -6.57 21.29 -14.86
CA MET A 1 -5.90 21.28 -13.53
C MET A 1 -6.32 20.01 -12.80
N THR A 2 -5.37 19.22 -12.30
CA THR A 2 -5.69 17.93 -11.64
C THR A 2 -6.00 18.15 -10.17
N HIS A 3 -7.19 17.74 -9.75
CA HIS A 3 -7.58 17.72 -8.33
C HIS A 3 -7.30 16.33 -7.74
N TYR A 4 -6.76 16.30 -6.53
CA TYR A 4 -6.60 15.08 -5.72
C TYR A 4 -7.56 15.13 -4.53
N TYR A 5 -8.22 14.02 -4.26
CA TYR A 5 -9.22 13.91 -3.21
C TYR A 5 -8.72 12.97 -2.13
N ARG A 6 -8.53 13.50 -0.92
CA ARG A 6 -8.05 12.75 0.24
C ARG A 6 -9.17 12.65 1.28
N PRO A 7 -9.75 11.45 1.52
CA PRO A 7 -10.70 11.27 2.61
C PRO A 7 -10.00 11.50 3.96
N LEU A 8 -10.63 12.25 4.85
CA LEU A 8 -10.15 12.46 6.21
C LEU A 8 -10.89 11.46 7.11
N ALA A 9 -10.22 10.35 7.43
CA ALA A 9 -10.79 9.19 8.10
C ALA A 9 -11.01 9.43 9.62
N LEU A 10 -11.92 10.36 9.94
CA LEU A 10 -12.33 10.73 11.29
C LEU A 10 -13.86 10.77 11.35
N GLY A 11 -14.45 10.08 12.34
CA GLY A 11 -15.89 10.12 12.65
C GLY A 11 -16.78 9.18 11.83
N ASP A 12 -18.09 9.36 11.92
CA ASP A 12 -19.10 8.33 11.62
C ASP A 12 -19.65 8.39 10.18
N GLY A 13 -18.86 8.89 9.23
CA GLY A 13 -19.30 9.19 7.87
C GLY A 13 -19.41 7.98 6.94
N LEU A 14 -19.00 8.13 5.68
CA LEU A 14 -19.06 7.06 4.68
C LEU A 14 -17.92 6.06 4.89
N PRO A 15 -18.12 4.77 4.58
CA PRO A 15 -17.06 3.78 4.69
C PRO A 15 -15.95 4.07 3.70
N LEU A 16 -14.70 4.03 4.17
CA LEU A 16 -13.52 4.13 3.33
C LEU A 16 -13.19 2.76 2.75
N ALA A 17 -13.22 2.67 1.43
CA ALA A 17 -12.86 1.48 0.66
C ALA A 17 -13.58 0.19 1.12
N GLY A 18 -14.86 0.29 1.49
CA GLY A 18 -15.68 -0.81 2.02
C GLY A 18 -15.27 -1.33 3.40
N GLY A 19 -14.27 -0.72 4.04
CA GLY A 19 -13.69 -1.17 5.30
C GLY A 19 -14.28 -0.51 6.56
N PRO A 20 -13.70 -0.78 7.74
CA PRO A 20 -14.18 -0.26 9.02
C PRO A 20 -13.84 1.22 9.25
N LEU A 21 -12.85 1.77 8.54
CA LEU A 21 -12.53 3.19 8.60
C LEU A 21 -13.63 4.00 7.91
N ARG A 22 -13.96 5.16 8.46
CA ARG A 22 -15.04 6.02 7.94
C ARG A 22 -14.57 7.46 7.82
N PHE A 23 -15.14 8.22 6.89
CA PHE A 23 -14.79 9.62 6.65
C PHE A 23 -16.03 10.49 6.45
N ALA A 24 -16.04 11.66 7.08
CA ALA A 24 -17.11 12.65 6.94
C ALA A 24 -16.65 13.94 6.22
N ARG A 25 -15.39 13.98 5.79
CA ARG A 25 -14.75 15.12 5.11
C ARG A 25 -13.75 14.63 4.07
N VAL A 26 -13.59 15.40 3.00
CA VAL A 26 -12.60 15.16 1.94
C VAL A 26 -11.79 16.42 1.72
N ALA A 27 -10.46 16.31 1.80
CA ALA A 27 -9.56 17.37 1.40
C ALA A 27 -9.35 17.32 -0.11
N VAL A 28 -9.65 18.42 -0.80
CA VAL A 28 -9.42 18.63 -2.22
C VAL A 28 -8.14 19.43 -2.38
N LEU A 29 -7.18 18.83 -3.07
CA LEU A 29 -5.83 19.35 -3.25
C LEU A 29 -5.62 19.65 -4.73
N ALA A 30 -4.99 20.77 -5.04
CA ALA A 30 -4.48 21.09 -6.36
C ALA A 30 -3.08 21.71 -6.23
N ARG A 31 -2.24 21.50 -7.24
CA ARG A 31 -0.86 22.01 -7.22
C ARG A 31 -0.86 23.54 -7.16
N GLY A 32 -0.18 24.10 -6.17
CA GLY A 32 -0.08 25.55 -6.00
C GLY A 32 -1.27 26.21 -5.30
N GLU A 33 -2.25 25.42 -4.85
CA GLU A 33 -3.43 25.92 -4.14
C GLU A 33 -3.44 25.49 -2.67
N VAL A 34 -4.12 26.28 -1.85
CA VAL A 34 -4.44 25.89 -0.47
C VAL A 34 -5.48 24.77 -0.49
N ALA A 35 -5.26 23.74 0.31
CA ALA A 35 -6.19 22.63 0.46
C ALA A 35 -7.57 23.11 0.92
N ARG A 36 -8.63 22.65 0.25
CA ARG A 36 -10.02 22.90 0.65
C ARG A 36 -10.60 21.65 1.29
N VAL A 37 -11.42 21.80 2.32
CA VAL A 37 -12.11 20.68 2.97
C VAL A 37 -13.59 20.76 2.66
N MET A 38 -14.16 19.68 2.17
CA MET A 38 -15.54 19.60 1.73
C MET A 38 -16.26 18.40 2.37
N ALA A 39 -17.58 18.47 2.43
CA ALA A 39 -18.41 17.32 2.76
C ALA A 39 -18.45 16.31 1.58
N PRO A 40 -18.71 15.02 1.83
CA PRO A 40 -18.65 14.00 0.78
C PRO A 40 -19.66 14.21 -0.37
N ASP A 41 -20.81 14.80 -0.07
CA ASP A 41 -21.86 15.15 -1.04
C ASP A 41 -21.46 16.28 -2.01
N ALA A 42 -20.45 17.06 -1.66
CA ALA A 42 -19.89 18.12 -2.50
C ALA A 42 -18.72 17.62 -3.39
N VAL A 43 -18.35 16.34 -3.30
CA VAL A 43 -17.32 15.70 -4.13
C VAL A 43 -17.99 15.01 -5.33
N PRO A 44 -17.38 15.00 -6.54
CA PRO A 44 -17.96 14.31 -7.69
C PRO A 44 -18.29 12.84 -7.40
N ASP A 45 -19.46 12.38 -7.83
CA ASP A 45 -19.98 11.03 -7.55
C ASP A 45 -18.99 9.91 -7.92
N ALA A 46 -18.31 10.05 -9.07
CA ALA A 46 -17.30 9.07 -9.51
C ALA A 46 -16.13 8.96 -8.52
N VAL A 47 -15.72 10.06 -7.91
CA VAL A 47 -14.68 10.08 -6.88
C VAL A 47 -15.23 9.45 -5.60
N LEU A 48 -16.45 9.82 -5.20
CA LEU A 48 -17.06 9.26 -3.99
C LEU A 48 -17.24 7.74 -4.10
N ALA A 49 -17.70 7.24 -5.24
CA ALA A 49 -17.77 5.82 -5.55
C ALA A 49 -16.38 5.16 -5.49
N ALA A 50 -15.35 5.79 -6.04
CA ALA A 50 -13.98 5.27 -5.99
C ALA A 50 -13.40 5.23 -4.56
N LEU A 51 -13.75 6.18 -3.70
CA LEU A 51 -13.31 6.24 -2.31
C LEU A 51 -14.06 5.23 -1.41
N THR A 52 -15.31 4.89 -1.74
CA THR A 52 -16.17 4.05 -0.90
C THR A 52 -16.22 2.58 -1.33
N ARG A 53 -15.97 2.27 -2.60
CA ARG A 53 -15.98 0.89 -3.11
C ARG A 53 -14.97 -0.01 -2.38
N PRO A 54 -15.29 -1.29 -2.11
CA PRO A 54 -14.32 -2.25 -1.58
C PRO A 54 -13.03 -2.28 -2.41
N ARG A 55 -11.87 -2.42 -1.74
CA ARG A 55 -10.60 -2.60 -2.46
C ARG A 55 -10.66 -3.92 -3.21
N ALA A 56 -10.27 -3.90 -4.48
CA ALA A 56 -10.07 -5.13 -5.23
C ALA A 56 -8.91 -5.94 -4.61
N ALA A 57 -9.01 -7.25 -4.66
CA ALA A 57 -7.90 -8.13 -4.33
C ALA A 57 -6.67 -7.75 -5.17
N VAL A 58 -5.53 -7.56 -4.52
CA VAL A 58 -4.26 -7.26 -5.18
C VAL A 58 -3.41 -8.51 -5.12
N ALA A 59 -3.06 -9.09 -6.27
CA ALA A 59 -2.08 -10.19 -6.39
C ALA A 59 -2.24 -11.35 -5.38
N GLY A 60 -3.48 -11.66 -4.94
CA GLY A 60 -3.73 -12.71 -3.95
C GLY A 60 -3.36 -12.36 -2.51
N LEU A 61 -3.09 -11.09 -2.21
CA LEU A 61 -2.79 -10.61 -0.87
C LEU A 61 -3.97 -10.83 0.08
N PRO A 62 -3.68 -11.10 1.36
CA PRO A 62 -4.72 -11.39 2.34
C PRO A 62 -5.65 -10.20 2.54
N GLU A 63 -6.96 -10.46 2.45
CA GLU A 63 -7.99 -9.49 2.80
C GLU A 63 -8.28 -9.56 4.30
N GLY A 64 -8.43 -8.40 4.95
CA GLY A 64 -8.90 -8.32 6.33
C GLY A 64 -7.88 -8.71 7.42
N ARG A 65 -6.62 -9.02 7.07
CA ARG A 65 -5.51 -9.13 8.03
C ARG A 65 -4.26 -8.41 7.53
N THR A 66 -3.33 -8.14 8.44
CA THR A 66 -1.99 -7.67 8.08
C THR A 66 -1.25 -8.75 7.28
N GLY A 67 -0.68 -8.35 6.14
CA GLY A 67 0.21 -9.20 5.36
C GLY A 67 1.65 -9.10 5.85
N ILE A 68 2.41 -10.18 5.72
CA ILE A 68 3.85 -10.21 6.03
C ILE A 68 4.65 -10.07 4.75
N MET A 69 5.56 -9.11 4.71
CA MET A 69 6.50 -8.90 3.61
C MET A 69 7.90 -9.31 4.04
N GLY A 70 8.45 -10.34 3.40
CA GLY A 70 9.85 -10.72 3.57
C GLY A 70 10.74 -9.82 2.72
N ILE A 71 11.76 -9.23 3.33
CA ILE A 71 12.75 -8.41 2.61
C ILE A 71 13.91 -9.31 2.20
N LEU A 72 14.18 -9.41 0.89
CA LEU A 72 15.28 -10.17 0.31
C LEU A 72 16.24 -9.23 -0.41
N ASN A 73 17.33 -8.89 0.27
CA ASN A 73 18.40 -8.09 -0.33
C ASN A 73 19.35 -8.99 -1.12
N VAL A 74 19.53 -8.68 -2.40
CA VAL A 74 20.34 -9.41 -3.39
C VAL A 74 21.51 -8.51 -3.82
N THR A 75 22.29 -8.02 -2.86
CA THR A 75 23.48 -7.19 -3.11
C THR A 75 24.76 -7.98 -2.83
N PRO A 76 25.79 -7.91 -3.70
CA PRO A 76 27.12 -8.49 -3.44
C PRO A 76 27.82 -7.90 -2.20
N ASP A 77 27.45 -6.67 -1.86
CA ASP A 77 28.05 -5.75 -0.89
C ASP A 77 27.16 -5.50 0.33
N SER A 78 26.16 -6.35 0.57
CA SER A 78 25.31 -6.27 1.77
C SER A 78 26.15 -6.42 3.05
N PHE A 79 26.20 -5.35 3.83
CA PHE A 79 26.93 -5.27 5.11
C PHE A 79 26.36 -6.23 6.19
N SER A 80 25.15 -6.78 5.99
CA SER A 80 24.46 -7.68 6.92
C SER A 80 24.75 -9.16 6.68
N ASP A 81 24.91 -9.58 5.42
CA ASP A 81 24.94 -11.00 5.06
C ASP A 81 26.20 -11.45 4.31
N GLY A 82 27.11 -10.53 3.99
CA GLY A 82 28.40 -10.85 3.35
C GLY A 82 28.25 -11.42 1.93
N GLY A 83 27.23 -11.00 1.19
CA GLY A 83 26.97 -11.48 -0.18
C GLY A 83 26.36 -12.89 -0.26
N ARG A 84 25.84 -13.44 0.85
CA ARG A 84 25.25 -14.80 0.92
C ARG A 84 24.12 -15.06 -0.09
N HIS A 85 23.47 -14.03 -0.62
CA HIS A 85 22.41 -14.13 -1.62
C HIS A 85 22.77 -13.56 -2.99
N ALA A 86 24.03 -13.19 -3.26
CA ALA A 86 24.43 -12.60 -4.54
C ALA A 86 24.31 -13.57 -5.74
N VAL A 87 24.21 -14.86 -5.44
CA VAL A 87 23.99 -15.93 -6.41
C VAL A 87 22.47 -16.13 -6.59
N PRO A 88 21.92 -16.02 -7.82
CA PRO A 88 20.47 -16.10 -8.07
C PRO A 88 19.78 -17.32 -7.45
N GLU A 89 20.45 -18.47 -7.49
CA GLU A 89 19.95 -19.73 -6.92
C GLU A 89 19.74 -19.62 -5.40
N VAL A 90 20.63 -18.91 -4.70
CA VAL A 90 20.55 -18.71 -3.25
C VAL A 90 19.47 -17.69 -2.89
N ALA A 91 19.30 -16.65 -3.70
CA ALA A 91 18.18 -15.71 -3.54
C ALA A 91 16.82 -16.40 -3.76
N VAL A 92 16.71 -17.25 -4.78
CA VAL A 92 15.49 -18.04 -5.03
C VAL A 92 15.20 -19.01 -3.89
N ALA A 93 16.22 -19.69 -3.36
CA ALA A 93 16.04 -20.59 -2.21
C ALA A 93 15.56 -19.81 -0.97
N ALA A 94 16.11 -18.63 -0.72
CA ALA A 94 15.69 -17.76 0.38
C ALA A 94 14.24 -17.26 0.22
N ALA A 95 13.86 -16.81 -0.98
CA ALA A 95 12.48 -16.40 -1.27
C ALA A 95 11.48 -17.55 -1.04
N ARG A 96 11.84 -18.78 -1.46
CA ARG A 96 11.02 -19.97 -1.21
C ARG A 96 10.91 -20.29 0.28
N ALA A 97 12.00 -20.14 1.03
CA ALA A 97 11.99 -20.33 2.48
C ALA A 97 11.11 -19.29 3.19
N MET A 98 11.15 -18.02 2.77
CA MET A 98 10.26 -16.96 3.30
C MET A 98 8.79 -17.29 3.02
N ALA A 99 8.47 -17.72 1.79
CA ALA A 99 7.11 -18.14 1.44
C ALA A 99 6.65 -19.33 2.30
N ALA A 100 7.51 -20.35 2.50
CA ALA A 100 7.21 -21.49 3.36
C ALA A 100 7.04 -21.11 4.84
N ALA A 101 7.71 -20.04 5.29
CA ALA A 101 7.55 -19.48 6.63
C ALA A 101 6.31 -18.58 6.78
N GLY A 102 5.54 -18.35 5.72
CA GLY A 102 4.29 -17.59 5.75
C GLY A 102 4.40 -16.12 5.30
N ALA A 103 5.45 -15.75 4.56
CA ALA A 103 5.49 -14.45 3.90
C ALA A 103 4.43 -14.38 2.78
N ASP A 104 3.63 -13.32 2.78
CA ASP A 104 2.60 -13.02 1.77
C ASP A 104 3.20 -12.26 0.57
N ILE A 105 4.28 -11.51 0.81
CA ILE A 105 5.04 -10.73 -0.18
C ILE A 105 6.53 -11.00 0.00
N VAL A 106 7.29 -11.00 -1.09
CA VAL A 106 8.76 -10.89 -1.05
C VAL A 106 9.16 -9.60 -1.76
N ASP A 107 9.83 -8.71 -1.04
CA ASP A 107 10.40 -7.46 -1.56
C ASP A 107 11.88 -7.68 -1.88
N ILE A 108 12.24 -7.58 -3.16
CA ILE A 108 13.57 -7.94 -3.65
C ILE A 108 14.34 -6.65 -3.97
N GLY A 109 15.36 -6.34 -3.16
CA GLY A 109 16.23 -5.18 -3.33
C GLY A 109 17.61 -5.58 -3.84
N ALA A 110 18.03 -5.07 -5.02
CA ALA A 110 19.35 -5.34 -5.61
C ALA A 110 20.32 -4.15 -5.50
N GLU A 111 19.91 -3.08 -4.81
CA GLU A 111 20.70 -1.88 -4.54
C GLU A 111 20.60 -1.57 -3.06
N SER A 112 21.74 -1.32 -2.40
CA SER A 112 21.76 -0.92 -0.99
C SER A 112 21.54 0.58 -0.90
N THR A 113 20.52 1.01 -0.14
CA THR A 113 20.21 2.42 0.15
C THR A 113 20.46 2.76 1.61
#